data_AF-M2REY6-F1
#
_entry.id   AF-M2REY6-F1
#
_cell.length_a   1.000
_cell.length_b   1.000
_cell.length_c   1.000
_cell.angle_alpha   90.00
_cell.angle_beta   90.00
_cell.angle_gamma   90.00
#
_symmetry.space_group_name_H-M   'P 1'
#
loop_
_entity.id
_entity.type
_entity.pdbx_description
1 polymer ?
#
loop_
_entity_poly.entity_id
_entity_poly.type
_entity_poly.pdbx_seq_one_letter_code
_entity_poly.pdbx_strand_id
1 'polypeptide(L)'
;MSPRCVPCNRDFSNDEALQQHKRDSPAHKSDCITCDRHFKNDKALTQHYQNAAVHAQSSKHPAILTMSPQKPKSATKPKSNKKWSMYPSLHNEVSDLLYKDNLSFSFYEKDDTKSCIKEYDTNIMGQFACSNTACLAVWTSKRIAITIRKYLDGRYNARVYYQSCKRCRMTSEPQLDYSYAERVAYRLKKWSGIQMELHPFSGQSNGPHRSDLCEGCKQGHCSQMGL
;
A
#
# COMPACT_ATOMS: atom_id res chain seq x y z
N MET A 1 -3.45 -3.24 -36.21
CA MET A 1 -2.61 -2.83 -35.07
C MET A 1 -1.87 -4.05 -34.58
N SER A 2 -0.55 -3.98 -34.41
CA SER A 2 0.23 -5.10 -33.85
C SER A 2 0.09 -5.10 -32.33
N PRO A 3 -0.33 -6.21 -31.71
CA PRO A 3 -0.46 -6.29 -30.26
C PRO A 3 0.91 -6.29 -29.59
N ARG A 4 1.03 -5.54 -28.49
CA ARG A 4 2.29 -5.26 -27.80
C ARG A 4 2.25 -5.69 -26.34
N CYS A 5 3.35 -6.25 -25.85
CA CYS A 5 3.53 -6.54 -24.44
C CYS A 5 4.03 -5.28 -23.71
N VAL A 6 3.16 -4.65 -22.91
CA VAL A 6 3.46 -3.41 -22.18
C VAL A 6 4.64 -3.55 -21.19
N PRO A 7 4.76 -4.63 -20.40
CA PRO A 7 5.86 -4.74 -19.43
C PRO A 7 7.27 -4.81 -20.04
N CYS A 8 7.44 -5.27 -21.30
CA CYS A 8 8.76 -5.34 -21.96
C CYS A 8 8.81 -4.65 -23.33
N ASN A 9 7.75 -3.92 -23.68
CA ASN A 9 7.63 -3.12 -24.89
C ASN A 9 7.85 -3.88 -26.21
N ARG A 10 7.60 -5.20 -26.23
CA ARG A 10 7.81 -6.08 -27.39
C ARG A 10 6.55 -6.24 -28.24
N ASP A 11 6.68 -6.11 -29.55
CA ASP A 11 5.57 -6.22 -30.51
C ASP A 11 5.40 -7.66 -31.03
N PHE A 12 4.15 -8.04 -31.33
CA PHE A 12 3.77 -9.37 -31.79
C PHE A 12 2.93 -9.30 -33.07
N SER A 13 2.98 -10.39 -33.84
CA SER A 13 2.27 -10.50 -35.12
C SER A 13 0.76 -10.66 -34.97
N ASN A 14 0.28 -11.17 -33.83
CA ASN A 14 -1.14 -11.34 -33.52
C ASN A 14 -1.35 -11.49 -32.00
N ASP A 15 -2.63 -11.47 -31.58
CA ASP A 15 -3.00 -11.51 -30.17
C ASP A 15 -2.66 -12.86 -29.55
N GLU A 16 -2.77 -13.97 -30.29
CA GLU A 16 -2.37 -15.29 -29.83
C GLU A 16 -0.88 -15.34 -29.46
N ALA A 17 -0.02 -14.73 -30.28
CA ALA A 17 1.41 -14.64 -30.02
C ALA A 17 1.73 -13.75 -28.81
N LEU A 18 0.99 -12.65 -28.61
CA LEU A 18 1.08 -11.84 -27.40
C LEU A 18 0.64 -12.63 -26.16
N GLN A 19 -0.45 -13.39 -26.24
CA GLN A 19 -0.93 -14.21 -25.12
C GLN A 19 0.04 -15.35 -24.79
N GLN A 20 0.61 -16.01 -25.81
CA GLN A 20 1.66 -17.00 -25.60
C GLN A 20 2.88 -16.38 -24.91
N HIS A 21 3.31 -15.19 -25.34
CA HIS A 21 4.39 -14.47 -24.71
C HIS A 21 4.10 -14.13 -23.24
N LYS A 22 2.89 -13.64 -22.93
CA LYS A 22 2.49 -13.35 -21.54
C LYS A 22 2.48 -14.62 -20.66
N ARG A 23 2.20 -15.79 -21.24
CA ARG A 23 2.19 -17.06 -20.51
C ARG A 23 3.57 -17.63 -20.21
N ASP A 24 4.51 -17.49 -21.14
CA ASP A 24 5.77 -18.24 -21.13
C ASP A 24 7.02 -17.36 -20.97
N SER A 25 6.90 -16.04 -21.02
CA SER A 25 8.07 -15.16 -20.99
C SER A 25 8.73 -15.18 -19.61
N PRO A 26 10.02 -15.57 -19.50
CA PRO A 26 10.76 -15.48 -18.26
C PRO A 26 11.12 -14.05 -17.86
N ALA A 27 10.71 -13.04 -18.66
CA ALA A 27 10.89 -11.63 -18.36
C ALA A 27 9.83 -11.09 -17.38
N HIS A 28 8.68 -11.76 -17.27
CA HIS A 28 7.54 -11.37 -16.41
C HIS A 28 7.37 -12.36 -15.26
N LYS A 29 8.48 -12.64 -14.55
CA LYS A 29 8.47 -13.53 -13.39
C LYS A 29 7.67 -12.89 -12.26
N SER A 30 6.69 -13.64 -11.76
CA SER A 30 5.90 -13.22 -10.60
C SER A 30 6.42 -13.97 -9.38
N ASP A 31 7.02 -13.23 -8.46
CA ASP A 31 7.68 -13.80 -7.29
C ASP A 31 6.74 -13.81 -6.07
N CYS A 32 6.83 -14.87 -5.26
CA CYS A 32 6.16 -14.88 -3.96
C CYS A 32 7.01 -14.16 -2.94
N ILE A 33 6.64 -12.92 -2.58
CA ILE A 33 7.32 -12.09 -1.57
C ILE A 33 7.40 -12.72 -0.16
N THR A 34 6.63 -13.79 0.07
CA THR A 34 6.55 -14.46 1.38
C THR A 34 7.53 -15.63 1.50
N CYS A 35 8.00 -16.19 0.38
CA CYS A 35 8.96 -17.31 0.41
C CYS A 35 10.02 -17.28 -0.70
N ASP A 36 10.15 -16.15 -1.40
CA ASP A 36 11.10 -15.86 -2.48
C ASP A 36 11.15 -16.94 -3.58
N ARG A 37 10.02 -17.63 -3.78
CA ARG A 37 9.85 -18.60 -4.87
C ARG A 37 9.39 -17.89 -6.14
N HIS A 38 10.03 -18.27 -7.24
CA HIS A 38 9.81 -17.67 -8.56
C HIS A 38 8.85 -18.53 -9.38
N PHE A 39 7.89 -17.88 -10.07
CA PHE A 39 6.90 -18.56 -10.89
C PHE A 39 6.94 -18.05 -12.33
N LYS A 40 6.63 -18.97 -13.25
CA LYS A 40 6.64 -18.70 -14.70
C LYS A 40 5.52 -17.76 -15.17
N ASN A 41 4.48 -17.54 -14.35
CA ASN A 41 3.38 -16.61 -14.61
C ASN A 41 2.48 -16.42 -13.37
N ASP A 42 1.60 -15.42 -13.42
CA ASP A 42 0.66 -15.06 -12.35
C ASP A 42 -0.29 -16.18 -11.95
N LYS A 43 -0.71 -17.03 -12.90
CA LYS A 43 -1.59 -18.17 -12.61
C LYS A 43 -0.87 -19.19 -11.73
N ALA A 44 0.40 -19.47 -12.01
CA ALA A 44 1.23 -20.34 -11.19
C ALA A 44 1.52 -19.74 -9.80
N LEU A 45 1.72 -18.42 -9.71
CA LEU A 45 1.85 -17.72 -8.43
C LEU A 45 0.54 -17.75 -7.60
N THR A 46 -0.60 -17.55 -8.24
CA THR A 46 -1.93 -17.63 -7.60
C THR A 46 -2.19 -19.04 -7.07
N GLN A 47 -1.92 -20.05 -7.90
CA GLN A 47 -2.01 -21.46 -7.49
C GLN A 47 -1.06 -21.75 -6.32
N HIS A 48 0.13 -21.13 -6.30
CA HIS A 48 1.05 -21.24 -5.18
C HIS A 48 0.48 -20.65 -3.88
N TYR A 49 -0.12 -19.46 -3.91
CA TYR A 49 -0.79 -18.89 -2.72
C TYR A 49 -1.94 -19.75 -2.20
N GLN A 50 -2.66 -20.44 -3.09
CA GLN A 50 -3.80 -21.26 -2.70
C GLN A 50 -3.42 -22.63 -2.13
N ASN A 51 -2.33 -23.25 -2.60
CA ASN A 51 -2.01 -24.64 -2.27
C ASN A 51 -0.74 -24.82 -1.44
N ALA A 52 0.12 -23.81 -1.36
CA ALA A 52 1.38 -23.98 -0.66
C ALA A 52 1.12 -23.94 0.86
N ALA A 53 1.35 -25.08 1.52
CA ALA A 53 1.20 -25.23 2.96
C ALA A 53 2.03 -24.22 3.77
N VAL A 54 3.09 -23.65 3.18
CA VAL A 54 3.87 -22.55 3.76
C VAL A 54 3.07 -21.26 3.99
N HIS A 55 1.93 -21.10 3.33
CA HIS A 55 1.01 -19.95 3.47
C HIS A 55 -0.33 -20.33 4.09
N ALA A 56 -0.56 -21.61 4.40
CA ALA A 56 -1.80 -22.07 4.99
C ALA A 56 -1.84 -21.73 6.49
N GLN A 57 -2.73 -20.82 6.90
CA GLN A 57 -3.02 -20.58 8.30
C GLN A 57 -3.74 -21.80 8.89
N SER A 58 -3.03 -22.51 9.77
CA SER A 58 -3.42 -23.79 10.38
C SER A 58 -4.61 -23.63 11.34
N SER A 59 -5.59 -24.54 11.22
CA SER A 59 -6.56 -24.84 12.27
C SER A 59 -6.40 -26.29 12.74
N LYS A 60 -5.94 -26.42 14.00
CA LYS A 60 -6.07 -27.51 15.00
C LYS A 60 -5.23 -28.81 14.86
N HIS A 61 -4.65 -29.15 16.02
CA HIS A 61 -3.73 -30.25 16.45
C HIS A 61 -4.46 -31.62 16.67
N PRO A 62 -3.80 -32.79 16.97
CA PRO A 62 -2.62 -32.94 17.85
C PRO A 62 -1.51 -34.00 17.55
N ALA A 63 -0.38 -33.77 18.24
CA ALA A 63 0.72 -34.64 18.75
C ALA A 63 1.41 -35.69 17.86
N ILE A 64 2.76 -35.61 17.78
CA ILE A 64 3.73 -36.56 18.38
C ILE A 64 5.14 -35.94 18.36
N LEU A 65 5.90 -36.30 19.39
CA LEU A 65 7.18 -35.82 19.87
C LEU A 65 8.34 -35.94 18.88
N THR A 66 9.18 -34.90 18.80
CA THR A 66 10.65 -35.00 18.85
C THR A 66 11.24 -33.60 18.95
N MET A 67 11.93 -33.32 20.07
CA MET A 67 12.59 -32.04 20.33
C MET A 67 13.99 -32.05 19.71
N SER A 68 14.34 -31.00 18.97
CA SER A 68 15.71 -30.65 18.61
C SER A 68 15.99 -29.19 18.98
N PRO A 69 17.25 -28.80 19.26
CA PRO A 69 17.56 -27.61 20.05
C PRO A 69 17.20 -26.31 19.34
N GLN A 70 16.33 -25.52 19.95
CA GLN A 70 15.95 -24.20 19.46
C GLN A 70 17.05 -23.19 19.79
N LYS A 71 17.61 -22.55 18.75
CA LYS A 71 18.31 -21.26 18.89
C LYS A 71 17.40 -20.27 19.64
N PRO A 72 17.95 -19.36 20.48
CA PRO A 72 17.15 -18.49 21.32
C PRO A 72 16.18 -17.66 20.49
N LYS A 73 14.89 -17.77 20.83
CA LYS A 73 13.80 -16.97 20.29
C LYS A 73 14.13 -15.51 20.56
N SER A 74 14.26 -14.73 19.49
CA SER A 74 14.34 -13.28 19.58
C SER A 74 13.14 -12.77 20.37
N ALA A 75 13.42 -11.97 21.40
CA ALA A 75 12.42 -11.36 22.25
C ALA A 75 11.33 -10.68 21.42
N THR A 76 10.08 -10.91 21.79
CA THR A 76 8.91 -10.23 21.22
C THR A 76 9.14 -8.73 21.42
N LYS A 77 9.41 -8.01 20.33
CA LYS A 77 9.58 -6.56 20.40
C LYS A 77 8.32 -5.95 21.04
N PRO A 78 8.44 -5.03 22.00
CA PRO A 78 7.29 -4.34 22.58
C PRO A 78 6.48 -3.68 21.46
N LYS A 79 5.14 -3.76 21.55
CA LYS A 79 4.21 -3.17 20.57
C LYS A 79 4.55 -1.69 20.42
N SER A 80 5.14 -1.31 19.29
CA SER A 80 5.54 0.09 19.06
C SER A 80 4.30 0.98 19.04
N ASN A 81 4.31 2.06 19.81
CA ASN A 81 3.23 3.05 19.91
C ASN A 81 3.21 3.97 18.66
N LYS A 82 3.34 3.37 17.47
CA LYS A 82 3.48 4.07 16.20
C LYS A 82 2.14 4.74 15.86
N LYS A 83 2.21 5.99 15.41
CA LYS A 83 1.03 6.82 15.08
C LYS A 83 0.78 6.95 13.58
N TRP A 84 1.73 6.50 12.77
CA TRP A 84 1.72 6.62 11.32
C TRP A 84 2.78 5.70 10.72
N SER A 85 2.65 5.40 9.42
CA SER A 85 3.68 4.72 8.62
C SER A 85 3.83 5.37 7.26
N MET A 86 4.90 4.99 6.57
CA MET A 86 5.06 5.20 5.14
C MET A 86 5.04 3.84 4.45
N TYR A 87 4.71 3.81 3.16
CA TYR A 87 4.48 2.57 2.40
C TYR A 87 5.34 2.53 1.13
N PRO A 88 6.66 2.29 1.24
CA PRO A 88 7.55 2.22 0.07
C PRO A 88 7.19 1.08 -0.89
N SER A 89 6.64 -0.02 -0.38
CA SER A 89 6.19 -1.16 -1.18
C SER A 89 5.06 -0.80 -2.16
N LEU A 90 4.32 0.28 -1.91
CA LEU A 90 3.26 0.79 -2.80
C LEU A 90 3.78 1.82 -3.81
N HIS A 91 5.10 2.05 -3.88
CA HIS A 91 5.70 2.98 -4.82
C HIS A 91 5.43 2.60 -6.28
N ASN A 92 5.48 1.30 -6.61
CA ASN A 92 5.28 0.85 -7.99
C ASN A 92 3.89 1.24 -8.52
N GLU A 93 2.83 1.11 -7.71
CA GLU A 93 1.48 1.53 -8.09
C GLU A 93 1.39 3.05 -8.34
N VAL A 94 2.09 3.86 -7.53
CA VAL A 94 2.18 5.31 -7.76
C VAL A 94 2.94 5.60 -9.05
N SER A 95 4.08 4.94 -9.27
CA SER A 95 4.92 5.10 -10.45
C SER A 95 4.20 4.73 -11.74
N ASP A 96 3.42 3.64 -11.74
CA ASP A 96 2.61 3.24 -12.88
C ASP A 96 1.59 4.31 -13.28
N LEU A 97 1.01 5.01 -12.29
CA LEU A 97 0.09 6.12 -12.55
C LEU A 97 0.79 7.37 -13.06
N LEU A 98 2.02 7.63 -12.61
CA LEU A 98 2.83 8.79 -13.02
C LEU A 98 3.43 8.61 -14.42
N TYR A 99 3.84 7.40 -14.76
CA TYR A 99 4.46 7.08 -16.04
C TYR A 99 3.54 7.38 -17.23
N LYS A 100 2.22 7.27 -17.04
CA LYS A 100 1.21 7.63 -18.05
C LYS A 100 1.33 9.07 -18.54
N ASP A 101 1.89 9.96 -17.72
CA ASP A 101 2.11 11.36 -18.04
C ASP A 101 3.61 11.71 -18.13
N ASN A 102 4.47 10.72 -18.37
CA ASN A 102 5.93 10.87 -18.46
C ASN A 102 6.58 11.50 -17.21
N LEU A 103 5.98 11.29 -16.03
CA LEU A 103 6.56 11.69 -14.75
C LEU A 103 7.29 10.52 -14.10
N SER A 104 8.51 10.78 -13.63
CA SER A 104 9.29 9.84 -12.83
C SER A 104 9.64 10.47 -11.49
N PHE A 105 9.37 9.73 -10.42
CA PHE A 105 9.71 10.10 -9.06
C PHE A 105 10.28 8.89 -8.32
N SER A 106 11.12 9.13 -7.32
CA SER A 106 11.62 8.07 -6.43
C SER A 106 11.05 8.21 -5.02
N PHE A 107 10.79 7.08 -4.38
CA PHE A 107 10.34 7.06 -3.00
C PHE A 107 11.48 7.44 -2.04
N TYR A 108 11.19 8.32 -1.08
CA TYR A 108 12.14 8.76 -0.08
C TYR A 108 11.84 8.15 1.30
N GLU A 109 12.68 7.21 1.71
CA GLU A 109 12.51 6.41 2.93
C GLU A 109 12.58 7.21 4.24
N LYS A 110 13.08 8.45 4.20
CA LYS A 110 13.22 9.29 5.39
C LYS A 110 12.01 10.20 5.53
N ASP A 111 11.38 10.14 6.69
CA ASP A 111 10.33 11.08 7.08
C ASP A 111 10.96 12.40 7.56
N ASP A 112 11.42 13.21 6.62
CA ASP A 112 12.03 14.51 6.88
C ASP A 112 11.08 15.65 6.47
N THR A 113 10.65 16.45 7.44
CA THR A 113 9.80 17.62 7.20
C THR A 113 10.61 18.86 6.82
N LYS A 114 11.89 18.94 7.17
CA LYS A 114 12.71 20.15 6.99
C LYS A 114 13.19 20.33 5.56
N SER A 115 13.52 19.23 4.87
CA SER A 115 14.00 19.28 3.48
C SER A 115 12.88 19.21 2.42
N CYS A 116 11.61 19.09 2.85
CA CYS A 116 10.51 19.05 1.89
C CYS A 116 10.25 20.43 1.28
N ILE A 117 10.05 20.48 -0.03
CA ILE A 117 9.78 21.73 -0.77
C ILE A 117 8.29 21.97 -0.95
N LYS A 118 7.48 20.91 -0.88
CA LYS A 118 6.02 20.99 -0.89
C LYS A 118 5.47 19.90 0.02
N GLU A 119 4.46 20.25 0.79
CA GLU A 119 3.68 19.35 1.64
C GLU A 119 2.19 19.55 1.34
N TYR A 120 1.41 18.47 1.43
CA TYR A 120 -0.04 18.54 1.23
C TYR A 120 -0.77 17.47 2.03
N ASP A 121 -1.70 17.93 2.87
CA ASP A 121 -2.57 17.06 3.65
C ASP A 121 -3.88 16.77 2.92
N THR A 122 -4.24 15.49 2.86
CA THR A 122 -5.47 15.01 2.23
C THR A 122 -5.95 13.75 2.93
N ASN A 123 -6.98 13.11 2.38
CA ASN A 123 -7.52 11.87 2.89
C ASN A 123 -7.52 10.77 1.82
N ILE A 124 -7.29 9.55 2.28
CA ILE A 124 -7.44 8.29 1.53
C ILE A 124 -8.43 7.37 2.24
N MET A 125 -8.73 6.26 1.60
CA MET A 125 -9.61 5.21 2.08
C MET A 125 -8.79 3.96 2.45
N GLY A 126 -9.39 3.12 3.28
CA GLY A 126 -8.80 1.85 3.69
C GLY A 126 -9.57 1.18 4.81
N GLN A 127 -9.07 0.04 5.23
CA GLN A 127 -9.63 -0.77 6.32
C GLN A 127 -8.63 -0.84 7.49
N PHE A 128 -9.14 -1.04 8.70
CA PHE A 128 -8.34 -1.33 9.87
C PHE A 128 -8.82 -2.64 10.50
N ALA A 129 -7.87 -3.45 10.93
CA ALA A 129 -8.07 -4.50 11.91
C ALA A 129 -7.46 -4.05 13.24
N CYS A 130 -8.17 -4.28 14.35
CA CYS A 130 -7.67 -3.90 15.66
C CYS A 130 -6.38 -4.67 15.99
N SER A 131 -5.30 -3.97 16.34
CA SER A 131 -4.02 -4.60 16.72
C SER A 131 -4.04 -5.22 18.13
N ASN A 132 -5.13 -5.03 18.88
CA ASN A 132 -5.37 -5.77 20.10
C ASN A 132 -5.94 -7.15 19.74
N THR A 133 -5.17 -8.21 20.00
CA THR A 133 -5.54 -9.60 19.69
C THR A 133 -6.79 -10.09 20.43
N ALA A 134 -7.15 -9.45 21.55
CA ALA A 134 -8.41 -9.73 22.25
C ALA A 134 -9.62 -8.95 21.66
N CYS A 135 -9.39 -8.06 20.70
CA CYS A 135 -10.41 -7.22 20.09
C CYS A 135 -10.56 -7.56 18.61
N LEU A 136 -11.68 -8.18 18.24
CA LEU A 136 -11.98 -8.57 16.85
C LEU A 136 -12.58 -7.43 16.01
N ALA A 137 -12.34 -6.17 16.38
CA ALA A 137 -12.92 -5.04 15.67
C ALA A 137 -12.23 -4.82 14.32
N VAL A 138 -13.04 -4.74 13.27
CA VAL A 138 -12.63 -4.33 11.92
C VAL A 138 -13.51 -3.14 11.51
N TRP A 139 -12.92 -2.13 10.87
CA TRP A 139 -13.68 -0.98 10.37
C TRP A 139 -13.07 -0.40 9.11
N THR A 140 -13.92 0.12 8.23
CA THR A 140 -13.51 0.88 7.05
C THR A 140 -13.50 2.36 7.38
N SER A 141 -12.48 3.08 6.91
CA SER A 141 -12.38 4.53 7.01
C SER A 141 -12.32 5.13 5.62
N LYS A 142 -13.21 6.08 5.34
CA LYS A 142 -13.13 6.93 4.13
C LYS A 142 -12.29 8.20 4.36
N ARG A 143 -11.70 8.35 5.55
CA ARG A 143 -10.98 9.53 6.01
C ARG A 143 -9.74 9.14 6.81
N ILE A 144 -8.82 8.46 6.14
CA ILE A 144 -7.47 8.20 6.66
C ILE A 144 -6.62 9.39 6.25
N ALA A 145 -6.12 10.15 7.22
CA ALA A 145 -5.26 11.29 6.93
C ALA A 145 -3.95 10.81 6.29
N ILE A 146 -3.48 11.57 5.30
CA ILE A 146 -2.17 11.37 4.67
C ILE A 146 -1.52 12.73 4.43
N THR A 147 -0.23 12.81 4.72
CA THR A 147 0.63 13.95 4.38
C THR A 147 1.55 13.53 3.24
N ILE A 148 1.38 14.12 2.06
CA ILE A 148 2.22 13.85 0.89
C ILE A 148 3.30 14.93 0.83
N ARG A 149 4.56 14.54 0.63
CA ARG A 149 5.67 15.48 0.53
C ARG A 149 6.45 15.27 -0.75
N LYS A 150 6.90 16.39 -1.33
CA LYS A 150 7.85 16.42 -2.44
C LYS A 150 9.15 17.04 -1.96
N TYR A 151 10.25 16.49 -2.45
CA TYR A 151 11.62 16.91 -2.17
C TYR A 151 12.31 17.36 -3.46
N LEU A 152 13.53 17.87 -3.34
CA LEU A 152 14.41 18.07 -4.49
C LEU A 152 14.69 16.73 -5.21
N ASP A 153 15.15 16.84 -6.46
CA ASP A 153 15.59 15.71 -7.30
C ASP A 153 14.48 14.71 -7.67
N GLY A 154 13.21 15.15 -7.65
CA GLY A 154 12.09 14.28 -8.02
C GLY A 154 11.83 13.18 -6.98
N ARG A 155 12.14 13.42 -5.71
CA ARG A 155 11.80 12.52 -4.61
C ARG A 155 10.45 12.87 -3.97
N TYR A 156 9.77 11.86 -3.45
CA TYR A 156 8.56 12.05 -2.65
C TYR A 156 8.45 11.01 -1.54
N ASN A 157 7.66 11.31 -0.52
CA ASN A 157 7.15 10.30 0.40
C ASN A 157 5.70 10.61 0.78
N ALA A 158 5.08 9.70 1.52
CA ALA A 158 3.77 9.93 2.07
C ALA A 158 3.63 9.29 3.45
N ARG A 159 3.29 10.11 4.43
CA ARG A 159 2.99 9.68 5.79
C ARG A 159 1.50 9.41 5.92
N VAL A 160 1.12 8.20 6.30
CA VAL A 160 -0.27 7.77 6.49
C VAL A 160 -0.52 7.58 7.98
N TYR A 161 -1.53 8.27 8.51
CA TYR A 161 -1.82 8.25 9.94
C TYR A 161 -2.71 7.09 10.34
N TYR A 162 -2.46 6.59 11.54
CA TYR A 162 -3.21 5.47 12.12
C TYR A 162 -4.52 5.93 12.73
N GLN A 163 -5.40 4.97 13.05
CA GLN A 163 -6.62 5.23 13.80
C GLN A 163 -6.74 4.29 15.01
N SER A 164 -7.34 4.82 16.06
CA SER A 164 -7.62 4.08 17.29
C SER A 164 -8.94 3.34 17.19
N CYS A 165 -8.96 2.08 17.65
CA CYS A 165 -10.18 1.29 17.75
C CYS A 165 -11.18 1.93 18.72
N LYS A 166 -12.43 2.11 18.29
CA LYS A 166 -13.48 2.69 19.14
C LYS A 166 -13.79 1.87 20.41
N ARG A 167 -13.52 0.56 20.39
CA ARG A 167 -13.87 -0.36 21.50
C ARG A 167 -12.80 -0.39 22.59
N CYS A 168 -11.53 -0.54 22.20
CA CYS A 168 -10.43 -0.74 23.15
C CYS A 168 -9.37 0.36 23.11
N ARG A 169 -9.54 1.39 22.27
CA ARG A 169 -8.63 2.52 22.07
C ARG A 169 -7.21 2.16 21.59
N MET A 170 -6.95 0.89 21.26
CA MET A 170 -5.69 0.48 20.63
C MET A 170 -5.53 1.13 19.27
N THR A 171 -4.36 1.73 19.02
CA THR A 171 -4.00 2.30 17.72
C THR A 171 -3.66 1.20 16.74
N SER A 172 -4.24 1.28 15.55
CA SER A 172 -4.10 0.30 14.47
C SER A 172 -3.57 0.93 13.20
N GLU A 173 -2.72 0.17 12.52
CA GLU A 173 -2.25 0.47 11.17
C GLU A 173 -3.33 0.19 10.13
N PRO A 174 -3.50 1.03 9.10
CA PRO A 174 -4.44 0.76 8.03
C PRO A 174 -3.90 -0.27 7.03
N GLN A 175 -4.82 -1.06 6.49
CA GLN A 175 -4.71 -1.73 5.21
C GLN A 175 -5.24 -0.77 4.14
N LEU A 176 -4.34 -0.36 3.24
CA LEU A 176 -4.63 0.64 2.21
C LEU A 176 -5.24 0.00 0.97
N ASP A 177 -6.10 0.74 0.30
CA ASP A 177 -6.67 0.38 -0.99
C ASP A 177 -6.11 1.27 -2.12
N TYR A 178 -6.68 1.12 -3.33
CA TYR A 178 -6.29 1.85 -4.54
C TYR A 178 -6.24 3.38 -4.37
N SER A 179 -7.01 3.94 -3.42
CA SER A 179 -7.07 5.38 -3.19
C SER A 179 -5.75 5.97 -2.69
N TYR A 180 -4.85 5.16 -2.12
CA TYR A 180 -3.50 5.61 -1.76
C TYR A 180 -2.74 6.04 -3.01
N ALA A 181 -2.56 5.13 -3.96
CA ALA A 181 -1.74 5.37 -5.14
C ALA A 181 -2.33 6.50 -6.00
N GLU A 182 -3.65 6.49 -6.20
CA GLU A 182 -4.36 7.53 -6.94
C GLU A 182 -4.18 8.91 -6.33
N ARG A 183 -4.34 9.03 -5.00
CA ARG A 183 -4.23 10.33 -4.32
C ARG A 183 -2.81 10.88 -4.35
N VAL A 184 -1.82 10.02 -4.11
CA VAL A 184 -0.41 10.40 -4.15
C VAL A 184 -0.02 10.82 -5.57
N ALA A 185 -0.35 10.00 -6.57
CA ALA A 185 -0.07 10.32 -7.98
C ALA A 185 -0.76 11.62 -8.42
N TYR A 186 -2.06 11.79 -8.11
CA TYR A 186 -2.79 13.02 -8.39
C TYR A 186 -2.05 14.26 -7.86
N ARG A 187 -1.57 14.18 -6.61
CA ARG A 187 -0.91 15.31 -5.97
C ARG A 187 0.42 15.64 -6.65
N LEU A 188 1.22 14.63 -6.97
CA LEU A 188 2.50 14.78 -7.66
C LEU A 188 2.31 15.34 -9.07
N LYS A 189 1.33 14.84 -9.85
CA LYS A 189 0.96 15.37 -11.18
C LYS A 189 0.62 16.86 -11.13
N LYS A 190 -0.26 17.24 -10.21
CA LYS A 190 -0.66 18.66 -10.04
C LYS A 190 0.52 19.54 -9.60
N TRP A 191 1.51 19.01 -8.86
CA TRP A 191 2.73 19.76 -8.54
C TRP A 191 3.75 19.86 -9.68
N SER A 192 3.62 19.00 -10.69
CA SER A 192 4.40 19.01 -11.92
C SER A 192 3.71 19.77 -13.05
N GLY A 193 2.59 20.46 -12.78
CA GLY A 193 1.91 21.31 -13.75
C GLY A 193 0.93 20.60 -14.69
N ILE A 194 0.67 19.30 -14.47
CA ILE A 194 -0.33 18.57 -15.24
C ILE A 194 -1.72 19.09 -14.87
N GLN A 195 -2.50 19.45 -15.90
CA GLN A 195 -3.92 19.76 -15.76
C GLN A 195 -4.66 18.48 -15.38
N MET A 196 -5.20 18.46 -14.17
CA MET A 196 -5.99 17.34 -13.67
C MET A 196 -7.46 17.69 -13.79
N GLU A 197 -8.26 16.84 -14.42
CA GLU A 197 -9.71 16.94 -14.32
C GLU A 197 -10.14 16.88 -12.84
N LEU A 198 -11.20 17.62 -12.50
CA LEU A 198 -11.73 17.70 -11.14
C LEU A 198 -12.32 16.34 -10.77
N HIS A 199 -11.51 15.47 -10.17
CA HIS A 199 -11.95 14.12 -9.84
C HIS A 199 -12.94 14.10 -8.66
N PRO A 200 -13.91 13.16 -8.65
CA PRO A 200 -14.98 13.04 -7.65
C PRO A 200 -14.50 12.57 -6.27
N PHE A 201 -13.20 12.63 -5.99
CA PHE A 201 -12.64 12.36 -4.67
C PHE A 201 -13.10 13.37 -3.58
N SER A 202 -13.96 14.32 -3.95
CA SER A 202 -14.82 15.14 -3.10
C SER A 202 -16.07 14.40 -2.63
N GLY A 203 -16.02 13.07 -2.49
CA GLY A 203 -17.06 12.31 -1.81
C GLY A 203 -17.19 12.83 -0.37
N GLN A 204 -18.21 13.65 -0.12
CA GLN A 204 -18.58 14.04 1.23
C GLN A 204 -18.79 12.75 2.03
N SER A 205 -17.97 12.55 3.06
CA SER A 205 -18.30 11.56 4.06
C SER A 205 -19.42 12.18 4.88
N ASN A 206 -20.67 11.80 4.61
CA ASN A 206 -21.84 12.23 5.40
C ASN A 206 -21.82 11.68 6.84
N GLY A 207 -20.82 10.86 7.18
CA GLY A 207 -20.65 10.30 8.52
C GLY A 207 -19.68 11.13 9.37
N PRO A 208 -19.91 11.23 10.69
CA PRO A 208 -19.02 11.97 11.57
C PRO A 208 -17.63 11.33 11.59
N HIS A 209 -16.63 12.08 11.11
CA HIS A 209 -15.23 11.71 11.30
C HIS A 209 -14.85 11.84 12.77
N ARG A 210 -14.52 10.72 13.42
CA ARG A 210 -14.09 10.71 14.82
C ARG A 210 -12.64 11.18 14.96
N SER A 211 -12.47 12.49 15.02
CA SER A 211 -11.17 13.15 15.19
C SER A 211 -10.43 12.69 16.45
N ASP A 212 -11.16 12.34 17.51
CA ASP A 212 -10.60 11.79 18.77
C ASP A 212 -9.88 10.45 18.59
N LEU A 213 -10.22 9.71 17.53
CA LEU A 213 -9.62 8.43 17.18
C LEU A 213 -8.61 8.51 16.03
N CYS A 214 -8.43 9.67 15.40
CA CYS A 214 -7.58 9.84 14.23
C CYS A 214 -6.23 10.46 14.61
N GLU A 215 -5.12 9.74 14.40
CA GLU A 215 -3.79 10.26 14.72
C GLU A 215 -3.42 11.48 13.84
N GLY A 216 -3.99 11.57 12.63
CA GLY A 216 -3.84 12.75 11.78
C GLY A 216 -4.52 13.98 12.35
N CYS A 217 -5.76 13.86 12.84
CA CYS A 217 -6.46 14.97 13.51
C CYS A 217 -5.72 15.46 14.75
N LYS A 218 -5.23 14.53 15.59
CA LYS A 218 -4.47 14.85 16.79
C LYS A 218 -3.19 15.63 16.50
N GLN A 219 -2.66 15.51 15.28
CA GLN A 219 -1.45 16.20 14.81
C GLN A 219 -1.76 17.35 13.83
N GLY A 220 -3.02 17.70 13.61
CA GLY A 220 -3.40 18.81 12.72
C GLY A 220 -3.33 18.49 11.21
N HIS A 221 -3.11 17.23 10.82
CA HIS A 221 -2.88 16.80 9.44
C HIS A 221 -4.11 16.19 8.74
N CYS A 222 -5.27 16.23 9.37
CA CYS A 222 -6.51 15.82 8.71
C CYS A 222 -7.20 17.04 8.16
N SER A 223 -7.12 17.26 6.85
CA SER A 223 -7.89 18.29 6.18
C SER A 223 -9.38 18.01 6.35
N GLN A 224 -10.09 18.90 7.05
CA GLN A 224 -11.52 19.06 6.82
C GLN A 224 -11.65 19.35 5.31
N MET A 225 -12.48 18.58 4.61
CA MET A 225 -12.86 19.01 3.27
C MET A 225 -13.82 20.17 3.48
N GLY A 226 -13.26 21.36 3.67
CA GLY A 226 -13.95 22.61 3.91
C GLY A 226 -13.79 23.49 2.68
N LEU A 227 -14.90 23.59 1.93
CA LEU A 227 -15.22 24.50 0.84
C LEU A 227 -14.50 24.27 -0.49
#